data_AF-A0A4Q6CLD7-F1
#
_entry.id   AF-A0A4Q6CLD7-F1
#
_cell.length_a   1.000
_cell.length_b   1.000
_cell.length_c   1.000
_cell.angle_alpha   90.00
_cell.angle_beta   90.00
_cell.angle_gamma   90.00
#
_symmetry.space_group_name_H-M   'P 1'
#
loop_
_entity.id
_entity.type
_entity.pdbx_description
1 polymer ?
#
loop_
_entity_poly.entity_id
_entity_poly.type
_entity_poly.pdbx_seq_one_letter_code
_entity_poly.pdbx_strand_id
1 'polypeptide(L)'
;MFRWSIFLPTAAAASLISFSLTELGLRQRSTLLPDIANLGNELWVLIFLYLYSALNAFLAQSSHLAKDKKRAYVEHRYAYLTKKFGTYISSLNLSSELNRLMYSVMIVESFNRPGIFRAAERRLVAVLRRPVSQGIMQVSSSTVLSDQQSINLASEILKTSYERVLTKTIEANPDYSKSTDEWKMNFLKSRVLERTIWFYNNSDDYVADVKAVNDLIAEIESEKSSVKLSKEELFAIRLDAFDGAVE
;
A
#
# COMPACT_ATOMS: atom_id res chain seq x y z
N MET A 1 -45.42 0.87 -53.93
CA MET A 1 -45.94 -0.48 -54.22
C MET A 1 -45.91 -1.28 -52.93
N PHE A 2 -47.06 -1.54 -52.30
CA PHE A 2 -47.15 -2.20 -50.99
C PHE A 2 -46.65 -3.65 -51.10
N ARG A 3 -45.69 -4.06 -50.27
CA ARG A 3 -45.06 -5.39 -50.32
C ARG A 3 -45.92 -6.43 -49.60
N TRP A 4 -47.05 -6.78 -50.23
CA TRP A 4 -48.02 -7.75 -49.72
C TRP A 4 -47.42 -9.12 -49.39
N SER A 5 -46.33 -9.50 -50.08
CA SER A 5 -45.60 -10.75 -49.83
C SER A 5 -44.93 -10.85 -48.45
N ILE A 6 -44.72 -9.72 -47.75
CA ILE A 6 -44.17 -9.71 -46.39
C ILE A 6 -45.29 -9.49 -45.36
N PHE A 7 -46.29 -8.66 -45.70
CA PHE A 7 -47.39 -8.33 -44.80
C PHE A 7 -48.35 -9.49 -44.54
N LEU A 8 -48.71 -10.28 -45.55
CA LEU A 8 -49.59 -11.44 -45.35
C LEU A 8 -48.98 -12.50 -44.41
N PRO A 9 -47.74 -12.97 -44.62
CA PRO A 9 -47.17 -13.99 -43.75
C PRO A 9 -46.88 -13.46 -42.33
N THR A 10 -46.53 -12.18 -42.17
CA THR A 10 -46.34 -11.59 -40.84
C THR A 10 -47.65 -11.44 -40.07
N ALA A 11 -48.73 -11.02 -40.73
CA ALA A 11 -50.05 -10.96 -40.13
C ALA A 11 -50.63 -12.35 -39.80
N ALA A 12 -50.36 -13.34 -40.66
CA ALA A 12 -50.72 -14.74 -40.41
C ALA A 12 -49.93 -15.32 -39.23
N ALA A 13 -48.62 -15.05 -39.15
CA ALA A 13 -47.77 -15.46 -38.02
C ALA A 13 -48.21 -14.78 -36.72
N ALA A 14 -48.51 -13.48 -36.73
CA ALA A 14 -49.01 -12.76 -35.56
C ALA A 14 -50.37 -13.31 -35.10
N SER A 15 -51.27 -13.61 -36.04
CA SER A 15 -52.56 -14.23 -35.73
C SER A 15 -52.42 -15.65 -35.18
N LEU A 16 -51.51 -16.45 -35.73
CA LEU A 16 -51.18 -17.80 -35.22
C LEU A 16 -50.58 -17.74 -33.82
N ILE A 17 -49.63 -16.84 -33.57
CA ILE A 17 -49.04 -16.64 -32.25
C ILE A 17 -50.11 -16.18 -31.25
N SER A 18 -50.98 -15.23 -31.64
CA SER A 18 -52.07 -14.76 -30.78
C SER A 18 -53.10 -15.86 -30.50
N PHE A 19 -53.43 -16.68 -31.49
CA PHE A 19 -54.34 -17.83 -31.36
C PHE A 19 -53.71 -18.92 -30.49
N SER A 20 -52.44 -19.26 -30.71
CA SER A 20 -51.70 -20.20 -29.88
C SER A 20 -51.56 -19.71 -28.43
N LEU A 21 -51.29 -18.42 -28.20
CA LEU A 21 -51.24 -17.84 -26.85
C LEU A 21 -52.60 -17.88 -26.14
N THR A 22 -53.70 -17.73 -26.87
CA THR A 22 -55.05 -17.84 -26.29
C THR A 22 -55.48 -19.29 -26.07
N GLU A 23 -55.19 -20.22 -26.99
CA GLU A 23 -55.46 -21.66 -26.82
C GLU A 23 -54.59 -22.29 -25.73
N LEU A 24 -53.27 -21.98 -25.68
CA LEU A 24 -52.36 -22.47 -24.64
C LEU A 24 -52.60 -21.79 -23.27
N GLY A 25 -52.94 -20.49 -23.25
CA GLY A 25 -53.00 -19.70 -22.03
C GLY A 25 -54.36 -19.66 -21.32
N LEU A 26 -55.49 -19.87 -22.02
CA LEU A 26 -56.82 -19.78 -21.41
C LEU A 26 -57.46 -21.14 -21.09
N ARG A 27 -56.97 -22.23 -21.70
CA ARG A 27 -57.45 -23.59 -21.38
C ARG A 27 -56.63 -24.30 -20.30
N GLN A 28 -55.38 -23.91 -20.08
CA GLN A 28 -54.59 -24.38 -18.95
C GLN A 28 -54.48 -23.27 -17.91
N ARG A 29 -55.10 -23.46 -16.75
CA ARG A 29 -54.79 -22.70 -15.55
C ARG A 29 -53.37 -23.07 -15.08
N SER A 30 -52.35 -22.52 -15.73
CA SER A 30 -50.97 -22.62 -15.27
C SER A 30 -50.15 -21.44 -15.81
N THR A 31 -50.04 -20.44 -14.94
CA THR A 31 -48.98 -19.44 -14.79
C THR A 31 -47.83 -19.49 -15.83
N LEU A 32 -47.93 -18.65 -16.86
CA LEU A 32 -46.80 -18.30 -17.76
C LEU A 32 -45.80 -17.33 -17.12
N LEU A 33 -46.18 -16.71 -16.00
CA LEU A 33 -45.26 -16.05 -15.09
C LEU A 33 -44.83 -17.10 -14.05
N PRO A 34 -43.55 -17.13 -13.61
CA PRO A 34 -43.20 -17.89 -12.41
C PRO A 34 -44.17 -17.52 -11.30
N ASP A 35 -44.64 -18.51 -10.56
CA ASP A 35 -45.63 -18.35 -9.50
C ASP A 35 -45.27 -17.14 -8.64
N ILE A 36 -46.15 -16.13 -8.56
CA ILE A 36 -45.87 -14.88 -7.82
C ILE A 36 -45.61 -15.20 -6.33
N ALA A 37 -46.11 -16.34 -5.85
CA ALA A 37 -45.79 -16.88 -4.54
C ALA A 37 -44.29 -17.26 -4.38
N ASN A 38 -43.61 -17.66 -5.45
CA ASN A 38 -42.18 -18.02 -5.47
C ASN A 38 -41.26 -16.91 -6.02
N LEU A 39 -41.80 -15.98 -6.82
CA LEU A 39 -41.07 -14.80 -7.33
C LEU A 39 -40.50 -13.94 -6.21
N GLY A 40 -41.22 -13.80 -5.09
CA GLY A 40 -40.69 -13.07 -3.93
C GLY A 40 -39.38 -13.68 -3.44
N ASN A 41 -39.32 -15.02 -3.34
CA ASN A 41 -38.17 -15.73 -2.82
C ASN A 41 -36.97 -15.67 -3.78
N GLU A 42 -37.20 -15.80 -5.09
CA GLU A 42 -36.16 -15.69 -6.12
C GLU A 42 -35.66 -14.24 -6.30
N LEU A 43 -36.56 -13.25 -6.17
CA LEU A 43 -36.20 -11.83 -6.20
C LEU A 43 -35.32 -11.45 -5.01
N TRP A 44 -35.60 -11.99 -3.82
CA TRP A 44 -34.73 -11.79 -2.65
C TRP A 44 -33.32 -12.33 -2.89
N VAL A 45 -33.16 -13.48 -3.56
CA VAL A 45 -31.83 -14.01 -3.92
C VAL A 45 -31.10 -13.05 -4.86
N LEU A 46 -31.77 -12.49 -5.87
CA LEU A 46 -31.18 -11.49 -6.77
C LEU A 46 -30.85 -10.18 -6.04
N ILE A 47 -31.70 -9.73 -5.13
CA ILE A 47 -31.45 -8.56 -4.27
C ILE A 47 -30.22 -8.82 -3.38
N PHE A 48 -30.12 -9.98 -2.73
CA PHE A 48 -28.96 -10.33 -1.90
C PHE A 48 -27.68 -10.44 -2.73
N LEU A 49 -27.74 -11.02 -3.93
CA LEU A 49 -26.59 -11.12 -4.83
C LEU A 49 -26.13 -9.73 -5.32
N TYR A 50 -27.08 -8.85 -5.65
CA TYR A 50 -26.80 -7.47 -6.01
C TYR A 50 -26.21 -6.69 -4.83
N LEU A 51 -26.80 -6.78 -3.64
CA LEU A 51 -26.29 -6.12 -2.43
C LEU A 51 -24.90 -6.64 -2.06
N TYR A 52 -24.66 -7.94 -2.18
CA TYR A 52 -23.33 -8.55 -1.96
C TYR A 52 -22.29 -8.02 -2.95
N SER A 53 -22.63 -7.97 -4.25
CA SER A 53 -21.71 -7.45 -5.27
C SER A 53 -21.45 -5.95 -5.11
N ALA A 54 -22.49 -5.16 -4.78
CA ALA A 54 -22.37 -3.73 -4.48
C ALA A 54 -21.51 -3.47 -3.23
N LEU A 55 -21.71 -4.25 -2.16
CA LEU A 55 -20.91 -4.14 -0.95
C LEU A 55 -19.45 -4.51 -1.22
N ASN A 56 -19.19 -5.58 -1.97
CA ASN A 56 -17.84 -5.96 -2.35
C ASN A 56 -17.15 -4.91 -3.22
N ALA A 57 -17.86 -4.29 -4.17
CA ALA A 57 -17.34 -3.20 -4.97
C ALA A 57 -17.00 -1.96 -4.12
N PHE A 58 -17.87 -1.62 -3.16
CA PHE A 58 -17.64 -0.53 -2.22
C PHE A 58 -16.45 -0.79 -1.28
N LEU A 59 -16.33 -2.01 -0.75
CA LEU A 59 -15.19 -2.44 0.06
C LEU A 59 -13.88 -2.44 -0.74
N ALA A 60 -13.91 -2.90 -1.99
CA ALA A 60 -12.75 -2.86 -2.88
C ALA A 60 -12.31 -1.41 -3.17
N GLN A 61 -13.25 -0.52 -3.49
CA GLN A 61 -12.96 0.89 -3.79
C GLN A 61 -12.43 1.64 -2.56
N SER A 62 -13.03 1.44 -1.38
CA SER A 62 -12.55 2.03 -0.13
C SER A 62 -11.15 1.55 0.25
N SER A 63 -10.81 0.29 -0.06
CA SER A 63 -9.45 -0.24 0.15
C SER A 63 -8.40 0.42 -0.76
N HIS A 64 -8.73 0.69 -2.04
CA HIS A 64 -7.84 1.41 -2.95
C HIS A 64 -7.65 2.87 -2.53
N LEU A 65 -8.75 3.56 -2.20
CA LEU A 65 -8.71 4.94 -1.68
C LEU A 65 -7.92 5.04 -0.37
N ALA A 66 -7.97 4.02 0.50
CA ALA A 66 -7.17 3.95 1.70
C ALA A 66 -5.67 3.75 1.40
N LYS A 67 -5.33 2.91 0.41
CA LYS A 67 -3.95 2.70 -0.07
C LYS A 67 -3.38 3.97 -0.68
N ASP A 68 -4.13 4.67 -1.54
CA ASP A 68 -3.68 5.91 -2.18
C ASP A 68 -3.42 7.01 -1.14
N LYS A 69 -4.31 7.15 -0.16
CA LYS A 69 -4.11 8.08 0.96
C LYS A 69 -2.89 7.74 1.80
N LYS A 70 -2.67 6.45 2.09
CA LYS A 70 -1.48 5.98 2.81
C LYS A 70 -0.21 6.31 2.03
N ARG A 71 -0.16 6.00 0.73
CA ARG A 71 0.98 6.32 -0.15
C ARG A 71 1.25 7.82 -0.19
N ALA A 72 0.22 8.64 -0.43
CA ALA A 72 0.35 10.10 -0.45
C ALA A 72 0.88 10.66 0.88
N TYR A 73 0.41 10.12 2.02
CA TYR A 73 0.96 10.49 3.33
C TYR A 73 2.44 10.12 3.46
N VAL A 74 2.81 8.87 3.10
CA VAL A 74 4.20 8.39 3.17
C VAL A 74 5.10 9.24 2.27
N GLU A 75 4.69 9.52 1.04
CA GLU A 75 5.47 10.32 0.10
C GLU A 75 5.69 11.76 0.60
N HIS A 76 4.62 12.43 1.02
CA HIS A 76 4.70 13.77 1.57
C HIS A 76 5.59 13.81 2.83
N ARG A 77 5.42 12.83 3.72
CA ARG A 77 6.17 12.79 4.97
C ARG A 77 7.63 12.42 4.76
N TYR A 78 7.91 11.51 3.84
CA TYR A 78 9.26 11.14 3.43
C TYR A 78 9.98 12.35 2.85
N ALA A 79 9.37 13.08 1.91
CA ALA A 79 9.94 14.29 1.33
C ALA A 79 10.26 15.35 2.41
N TYR A 80 9.34 15.57 3.36
CA TYR A 80 9.57 16.48 4.49
C TYR A 80 10.75 16.06 5.36
N LEU A 81 10.84 14.77 5.73
CA LEU A 81 11.89 14.25 6.61
C LEU A 81 13.25 14.24 5.92
N THR A 82 13.31 13.86 4.65
CA THR A 82 14.54 13.92 3.84
C THR A 82 15.03 15.35 3.71
N LYS A 83 14.12 16.32 3.51
CA LYS A 83 14.49 17.74 3.50
C LYS A 83 15.02 18.23 4.86
N LYS A 84 14.39 17.79 5.97
CA LYS A 84 14.72 18.28 7.32
C LYS A 84 15.96 17.62 7.92
N PHE A 85 16.15 16.32 7.71
CA PHE A 85 17.15 15.49 8.36
C PHE A 85 18.09 14.76 7.39
N GLY A 86 17.90 14.89 6.08
CA GLY A 86 18.65 14.09 5.10
C GLY A 86 20.16 14.24 5.19
N THR A 87 20.65 15.48 5.25
CA THR A 87 22.10 15.74 5.41
C THR A 87 22.66 15.11 6.70
N TYR A 88 21.88 15.18 7.77
CA TYR A 88 22.26 14.61 9.06
C TYR A 88 22.27 13.08 9.04
N ILE A 89 21.23 12.44 8.50
CA ILE A 89 21.14 10.98 8.38
C ILE A 89 22.26 10.46 7.47
N SER A 90 22.55 11.15 6.36
CA SER A 90 23.68 10.80 5.50
C SER A 90 25.03 10.87 6.22
N SER A 91 25.20 11.79 7.18
CA SER A 91 26.44 11.89 7.96
C SER A 91 26.67 10.74 8.94
N LEU A 92 25.65 9.93 9.24
CA LEU A 92 25.75 8.76 10.12
C LEU A 92 26.44 7.55 9.44
N ASN A 93 26.74 7.63 8.14
CA ASN A 93 27.43 6.57 7.37
C ASN A 93 26.78 5.18 7.48
N LEU A 94 25.44 5.14 7.50
CA LEU A 94 24.66 3.90 7.51
C LEU A 94 24.43 3.40 6.09
N SER A 95 24.11 2.10 5.95
CA SER A 95 23.69 1.53 4.67
C SER A 95 22.40 2.19 4.16
N SER A 96 22.16 2.12 2.86
CA SER A 96 20.93 2.65 2.26
C SER A 96 19.68 1.97 2.83
N GLU A 97 19.74 0.67 3.14
CA GLU A 97 18.66 -0.04 3.82
C GLU A 97 18.38 0.53 5.22
N LEU A 98 19.42 0.80 6.02
CA LEU A 98 19.24 1.35 7.37
C LEU A 98 18.74 2.80 7.33
N ASN A 99 19.20 3.62 6.37
CA ASN A 99 18.67 4.97 6.16
C ASN A 99 17.17 4.92 5.84
N ARG A 100 16.76 4.04 4.92
CA ARG A 100 15.34 3.83 4.57
C ARG A 100 14.52 3.37 5.77
N LEU A 101 15.06 2.44 6.55
CA LEU A 101 14.42 1.96 7.77
C LEU A 101 14.22 3.09 8.79
N MET A 102 15.20 3.97 8.97
CA MET A 102 15.08 5.13 9.86
C MET A 102 13.93 6.06 9.42
N TYR A 103 13.82 6.35 8.12
CA TYR A 103 12.69 7.12 7.61
C TYR A 103 11.36 6.42 7.83
N SER A 104 11.31 5.11 7.63
CA SER A 104 10.12 4.29 7.84
C SER A 104 9.63 4.36 9.29
N VAL A 105 10.55 4.19 10.25
CA VAL A 105 10.27 4.36 11.68
C VAL A 105 9.76 5.78 11.98
N MET A 106 10.45 6.84 11.53
CA MET A 106 9.99 8.23 11.76
C MET A 106 8.58 8.50 11.24
N ILE A 107 8.21 7.91 10.10
CA ILE A 107 6.91 8.09 9.47
C ILE A 107 5.81 7.38 10.27
N VAL A 108 6.04 6.13 10.67
CA VAL A 108 5.11 5.37 11.53
C VAL A 108 4.94 6.06 12.88
N GLU A 109 6.03 6.49 13.51
CA GLU A 109 5.95 7.25 14.77
C GLU A 109 5.22 8.59 14.61
N SER A 110 5.37 9.25 13.46
CA SER A 110 4.67 10.52 13.17
C SER A 110 3.18 10.31 12.93
N PHE A 111 2.79 9.16 12.40
CA PHE A 111 1.39 8.80 12.19
C PHE A 111 0.70 8.52 13.52
N ASN A 112 1.34 7.76 14.40
CA ASN A 112 0.77 7.35 15.69
C ASN A 112 0.77 8.45 16.75
N ARG A 113 1.72 9.42 16.69
CA ARG A 113 1.83 10.50 17.68
C ARG A 113 2.05 11.88 17.03
N PRO A 114 0.98 12.67 16.84
CA PRO A 114 1.07 14.06 16.40
C PRO A 114 1.99 14.91 17.30
N GLY A 115 2.64 15.93 16.72
CA GLY A 115 3.69 16.72 17.40
C GLY A 115 3.27 17.41 18.70
N ILE A 116 1.97 17.64 18.91
CA ILE A 116 1.42 18.22 20.14
C ILE A 116 1.63 17.27 21.33
N PHE A 117 1.41 15.96 21.15
CA PHE A 117 1.63 14.96 22.20
C PHE A 117 3.11 14.87 22.56
N ARG A 118 4.00 14.93 21.56
CA ARG A 118 5.46 14.94 21.78
C ARG A 118 5.94 16.17 22.54
N ALA A 119 5.30 17.32 22.30
CA ALA A 119 5.60 18.54 23.05
C ALA A 119 5.17 18.43 24.52
N ALA A 120 4.02 17.81 24.78
CA ALA A 120 3.55 17.53 26.13
C ALA A 120 4.47 16.54 26.87
N GLU A 121 4.86 15.45 26.22
CA GLU A 121 5.80 14.45 26.77
C GLU A 121 7.13 15.05 27.21
N ARG A 122 7.74 15.91 26.37
CA ARG A 122 9.00 16.58 26.72
C ARG A 122 8.89 17.43 27.98
N ARG A 123 7.76 18.13 28.17
CA ARG A 123 7.49 18.90 29.39
C ARG A 123 7.29 17.98 30.59
N LEU A 124 6.60 16.85 30.42
CA LEU A 124 6.38 15.88 31.47
C LEU A 124 7.68 15.22 31.93
N VAL A 125 8.59 14.85 31.02
CA VAL A 125 9.90 14.27 31.38
C VAL A 125 10.76 15.26 32.14
N ALA A 126 10.77 16.52 31.73
CA ALA A 126 11.50 17.58 32.43
C ALA A 126 11.06 17.71 33.92
N VAL A 127 9.79 17.42 34.22
CA VAL A 127 9.22 17.51 35.57
C VAL A 127 9.34 16.17 36.33
N LEU A 128 9.00 15.05 35.69
CA LEU A 128 8.83 13.75 36.36
C LEU A 128 10.11 12.90 36.39
N ARG A 129 11.11 13.19 35.54
CA ARG A 129 12.38 12.43 35.40
C ARG A 129 12.22 10.91 35.24
N ARG A 130 11.07 10.47 34.76
CA ARG A 130 10.81 9.06 34.42
C ARG A 130 11.21 8.79 32.97
N PRO A 131 11.66 7.57 32.65
CA PRO A 131 11.97 7.20 31.27
C PRO A 131 10.69 7.24 30.42
N VAL A 132 10.69 8.05 29.36
CA VAL A 132 9.60 8.16 28.40
C VAL A 132 10.18 8.22 27.00
N SER A 133 9.50 7.59 26.04
CA SER A 133 9.79 7.68 24.61
C SER A 133 9.64 9.12 24.11
N GLN A 134 10.69 9.66 23.51
CA GLN A 134 10.74 11.06 23.09
C GLN A 134 11.40 11.23 21.71
N GLY A 135 11.18 12.41 21.13
CA GLY A 135 11.74 12.79 19.84
C GLY A 135 11.00 12.20 18.64
N ILE A 136 11.54 12.42 17.44
CA ILE A 136 10.95 11.97 16.16
C ILE A 136 10.99 10.45 16.00
N MET A 137 11.96 9.79 16.64
CA MET A 137 12.14 8.33 16.65
C MET A 137 11.49 7.63 17.85
N GLN A 138 10.95 8.38 18.84
CA GLN A 138 10.30 7.83 20.03
C GLN A 138 11.18 6.87 20.86
N VAL A 139 12.47 7.20 21.00
CA VAL A 139 13.42 6.43 21.81
C VAL A 139 13.21 6.75 23.30
N SER A 140 13.16 5.72 24.14
CA SER A 140 13.01 5.87 25.59
C SER A 140 14.25 6.48 26.23
N SER A 141 14.06 7.56 26.99
CA SER A 141 15.12 8.19 27.78
C SER A 141 14.57 8.84 29.03
N SER A 142 15.37 8.85 30.10
CA SER A 142 15.11 9.60 31.34
C SER A 142 15.49 11.08 31.24
N THR A 143 16.11 11.49 30.13
CA THR A 143 16.49 12.87 29.84
C THR A 143 15.69 13.42 28.66
N VAL A 144 15.57 14.74 28.55
CA VAL A 144 14.89 15.37 27.42
C VAL A 144 15.75 15.20 26.17
N LEU A 145 15.19 14.60 25.13
CA LEU A 145 15.87 14.40 23.84
C LEU A 145 15.37 15.39 22.78
N SER A 146 16.31 15.98 22.04
CA SER A 146 16.03 16.63 20.76
C SER A 146 15.72 15.60 19.67
N ASP A 147 15.12 16.05 18.56
CA ASP A 147 14.87 15.17 17.42
C ASP A 147 16.19 14.54 16.91
N GLN A 148 17.28 15.31 16.81
CA GLN A 148 18.59 14.81 16.38
C GLN A 148 19.20 13.80 17.36
N GLN A 149 19.08 14.04 18.67
CA GLN A 149 19.54 13.09 19.68
C GLN A 149 18.75 11.78 19.62
N SER A 150 17.43 11.86 19.41
CA SER A 150 16.61 10.66 19.21
C SER A 150 16.98 9.90 17.93
N ILE A 151 17.37 10.61 16.87
CA ILE A 151 17.87 10.02 15.62
C ILE A 151 19.18 9.26 15.86
N ASN A 152 20.12 9.84 16.61
CA ASN A 152 21.40 9.17 16.90
C ASN A 152 21.20 7.89 17.70
N LEU A 153 20.46 7.98 18.82
CA LEU A 153 20.22 6.81 19.66
C LEU A 153 19.48 5.71 18.89
N ALA A 154 18.50 6.08 18.08
CA ALA A 154 17.81 5.12 17.23
C ALA A 154 18.73 4.50 16.19
N SER A 155 19.64 5.28 15.59
CA SER A 155 20.59 4.76 14.60
C SER A 155 21.52 3.71 15.19
N GLU A 156 21.99 3.92 16.43
CA GLU A 156 22.82 2.95 17.14
C GLU A 156 22.03 1.67 17.45
N ILE A 157 20.81 1.80 17.99
CA ILE A 157 19.94 0.67 18.29
C ILE A 157 19.65 -0.15 17.02
N LEU A 158 19.26 0.51 15.93
CA LEU A 158 18.93 -0.14 14.66
C LEU A 158 20.15 -0.81 14.06
N LYS A 159 21.31 -0.14 14.01
CA LYS A 159 22.55 -0.70 13.49
C LYS A 159 22.98 -1.94 14.27
N THR A 160 23.08 -1.84 15.60
CA THR A 160 23.48 -2.96 16.45
C THR A 160 22.50 -4.13 16.36
N SER A 161 21.19 -3.84 16.29
CA SER A 161 20.17 -4.88 16.15
C SER A 161 20.25 -5.56 14.80
N TYR A 162 20.47 -4.78 13.73
CA TYR A 162 20.62 -5.30 12.36
C TYR A 162 21.83 -6.22 12.24
N GLU A 163 23.00 -5.77 12.69
CA GLU A 163 24.23 -6.57 12.68
C GLU A 163 24.06 -7.86 13.46
N ARG A 164 23.52 -7.78 14.68
CA ARG A 164 23.25 -8.95 15.54
C ARG A 164 22.32 -9.96 14.86
N VAL A 165 21.24 -9.49 14.24
CA VAL A 165 20.28 -10.35 13.56
C VAL A 165 20.89 -10.96 12.31
N LEU A 166 21.61 -10.17 11.52
CA LEU A 166 22.26 -10.62 10.29
C LEU A 166 23.24 -11.74 10.59
N THR A 167 24.14 -11.54 11.56
CA THR A 167 25.11 -12.55 12.00
C THR A 167 24.42 -13.83 12.43
N LYS A 168 23.43 -13.76 13.33
CA LYS A 168 22.69 -14.95 13.78
C LYS A 168 21.96 -15.68 12.65
N THR A 169 21.44 -14.93 11.68
CA THR A 169 20.70 -15.51 10.56
C THR A 169 21.65 -16.25 9.61
N ILE A 170 22.83 -15.67 9.36
CA ILE A 170 23.89 -16.30 8.56
C ILE A 170 24.49 -17.51 9.29
N GLU A 171 24.72 -17.43 10.60
CA GLU A 171 25.20 -18.57 11.40
C GLU A 171 24.22 -19.75 11.36
N ALA A 172 22.91 -19.47 11.43
CA ALA A 172 21.88 -20.49 11.31
C ALA A 172 21.70 -21.02 9.88
N ASN A 173 22.09 -20.23 8.85
CA ASN A 173 21.94 -20.58 7.43
C ASN A 173 23.21 -20.18 6.66
N PRO A 174 24.32 -20.91 6.81
CA PRO A 174 25.62 -20.52 6.24
C PRO A 174 25.60 -20.38 4.71
N ASP A 175 24.69 -21.10 4.04
CA ASP A 175 24.49 -21.07 2.59
C ASP A 175 23.99 -19.72 2.07
N TYR A 176 23.42 -18.85 2.92
CA TYR A 176 22.99 -17.51 2.52
C TYR A 176 24.15 -16.53 2.32
N SER A 177 25.27 -16.71 3.03
CA SER A 177 26.40 -15.75 3.00
C SER A 177 27.07 -15.59 1.64
N LYS A 178 27.01 -16.63 0.80
CA LYS A 178 27.65 -16.70 -0.53
C LYS A 178 26.64 -16.93 -1.65
N SER A 179 25.35 -16.85 -1.34
CA SER A 179 24.32 -17.13 -2.33
C SER A 179 24.19 -15.96 -3.30
N THR A 180 24.21 -16.27 -4.59
CA THR A 180 23.78 -15.35 -5.65
C THR A 180 22.31 -15.52 -5.99
N ASP A 181 21.61 -16.44 -5.29
CA ASP A 181 20.19 -16.68 -5.48
C ASP A 181 19.39 -15.49 -4.95
N GLU A 182 18.71 -14.80 -5.87
CA GLU A 182 17.95 -13.59 -5.57
C GLU A 182 16.86 -13.84 -4.52
N TRP A 183 16.16 -14.97 -4.61
CA TRP A 183 15.11 -15.32 -3.64
C TRP A 183 15.70 -15.50 -2.24
N LYS A 184 16.83 -16.20 -2.11
CA LYS A 184 17.52 -16.38 -0.82
C LYS A 184 17.98 -15.04 -0.24
N MET A 185 18.53 -14.17 -1.08
CA MET A 185 18.99 -12.84 -0.65
C MET A 185 17.82 -11.94 -0.22
N ASN A 186 16.71 -11.96 -0.95
CA ASN A 186 15.51 -11.20 -0.59
C ASN A 186 14.87 -11.74 0.70
N PHE A 187 14.83 -13.07 0.86
CA PHE A 187 14.38 -13.69 2.10
C PHE A 187 15.26 -13.27 3.29
N LEU A 188 16.59 -13.36 3.17
CA LEU A 188 17.53 -12.91 4.19
C LEU A 188 17.28 -11.44 4.56
N LYS A 189 17.22 -10.54 3.56
CA LYS A 189 16.96 -9.12 3.79
C LYS A 189 15.63 -8.88 4.52
N SER A 190 14.54 -9.53 4.08
CA SER A 190 13.23 -9.40 4.72
C SER A 190 13.26 -9.87 6.17
N ARG A 191 13.87 -11.03 6.45
CA ARG A 191 13.96 -11.60 7.81
C ARG A 191 14.80 -10.74 8.74
N VAL A 192 15.94 -10.23 8.24
CA VAL A 192 16.81 -9.35 9.02
C VAL A 192 16.08 -8.04 9.34
N LEU A 193 15.39 -7.46 8.37
CA LEU A 193 14.62 -6.23 8.54
C LEU A 193 13.51 -6.41 9.60
N GLU A 194 12.65 -7.43 9.43
CA GLU A 194 11.56 -7.74 10.36
C GLU A 194 12.04 -7.89 11.80
N ARG A 195 13.11 -8.67 11.99
CA ARG A 195 13.61 -8.94 13.33
C ARG A 195 14.32 -7.73 13.94
N THR A 196 14.97 -6.89 13.11
CA THR A 196 15.54 -5.62 13.55
C THR A 196 14.45 -4.68 14.08
N ILE A 197 13.33 -4.54 13.35
CA ILE A 197 12.19 -3.73 13.78
C ILE A 197 11.57 -4.30 15.06
N TRP A 198 11.45 -5.62 15.14
CA TRP A 198 10.93 -6.28 16.35
C TRP A 198 11.81 -5.99 17.57
N PHE A 199 13.14 -5.99 17.44
CA PHE A 199 14.03 -5.60 18.54
C PHE A 199 13.90 -4.12 18.91
N TYR A 200 13.45 -3.27 17.99
CA TYR A 200 13.26 -1.84 18.24
C TYR A 200 12.00 -1.54 19.06
N ASN A 201 10.86 -2.18 18.74
CA ASN A 201 9.56 -1.83 19.34
C ASN A 201 8.80 -3.00 20.00
N ASN A 202 9.22 -4.25 19.77
CA ASN A 202 8.64 -5.47 20.36
C ASN A 202 7.13 -5.65 20.10
N SER A 203 6.65 -5.26 18.91
CA SER A 203 5.26 -5.41 18.48
C SER A 203 5.19 -5.91 17.03
N ASP A 204 4.40 -6.95 16.78
CA ASP A 204 4.24 -7.53 15.45
C ASP A 204 3.45 -6.60 14.51
N ASP A 205 2.43 -5.91 15.04
CA ASP A 205 1.68 -4.89 14.30
C ASP A 205 2.61 -3.75 13.85
N TYR A 206 3.50 -3.31 14.75
CA TYR A 206 4.51 -2.30 14.43
C TYR A 206 5.49 -2.77 13.35
N VAL A 207 5.92 -4.03 13.40
CA VAL A 207 6.77 -4.63 12.36
C VAL A 207 6.07 -4.57 11.00
N ALA A 208 4.79 -4.95 10.95
CA ALA A 208 4.01 -4.91 9.72
C ALA A 208 3.87 -3.48 9.17
N ASP A 209 3.58 -2.51 10.03
CA ASP A 209 3.43 -1.11 9.63
C ASP A 209 4.73 -0.51 9.11
N VAL A 210 5.85 -0.68 9.82
CA VAL A 210 7.16 -0.17 9.39
C VAL A 210 7.61 -0.84 8.11
N LYS A 211 7.39 -2.15 7.95
CA LYS A 211 7.73 -2.86 6.71
C LYS A 211 6.92 -2.33 5.53
N ALA A 212 5.60 -2.16 5.69
CA ALA A 212 4.75 -1.61 4.64
C ALA A 212 5.17 -0.19 4.23
N VAL A 213 5.59 0.65 5.19
CA VAL A 213 6.14 1.98 4.88
C VAL A 213 7.49 1.88 4.18
N ASN A 214 8.37 0.98 4.63
CA ASN A 214 9.70 0.77 4.04
C ASN A 214 9.62 0.33 2.57
N ASP A 215 8.69 -0.57 2.26
CA ASP A 215 8.45 -1.05 0.90
C ASP A 215 7.90 0.09 0.01
N LEU A 216 6.98 0.91 0.52
CA LEU A 216 6.50 2.11 -0.19
C LEU A 216 7.61 3.12 -0.45
N ILE A 217 8.54 3.33 0.50
CA ILE A 217 9.69 4.22 0.27
C ILE A 217 10.61 3.64 -0.80
N ALA A 218 10.85 2.33 -0.80
CA ALA A 218 11.65 1.68 -1.84
C ALA A 218 11.04 1.85 -3.24
N GLU A 219 9.71 1.72 -3.36
CA GLU A 219 8.97 2.01 -4.60
C GLU A 219 9.11 3.48 -5.02
N ILE A 220 8.93 4.43 -4.09
CA ILE A 220 9.08 5.87 -4.38
C ILE A 220 10.51 6.20 -4.85
N GLU A 221 11.53 5.57 -4.27
CA GLU A 221 12.94 5.78 -4.67
C GLU A 221 13.25 5.19 -6.05
N SER A 222 12.70 4.02 -6.38
CA SER A 222 12.90 3.39 -7.69
C SER A 222 12.22 4.21 -8.80
N GLU A 223 11.01 4.71 -8.56
CA GLU A 223 10.29 5.60 -9.48
C GLU A 223 11.02 6.92 -9.73
N LYS A 224 11.56 7.54 -8.68
CA LYS A 224 12.35 8.77 -8.83
C LYS A 224 13.62 8.54 -9.64
N SER A 225 14.24 7.38 -9.48
CA SER A 225 15.44 7.00 -10.21
C SER A 225 15.15 6.74 -11.69
N SER A 226 14.05 6.05 -12.01
CA SER A 226 13.66 5.78 -13.40
C SER A 226 13.24 7.06 -14.15
N VAL A 227 12.50 7.96 -13.49
CA VAL A 227 12.13 9.26 -14.08
C VAL A 227 13.35 10.13 -14.35
N LYS A 228 14.38 10.07 -13.48
CA LYS A 228 15.62 10.82 -13.68
C LYS A 228 16.40 10.31 -14.90
N LEU A 229 16.57 8.99 -15.02
CA LEU A 229 17.23 8.34 -16.16
C LEU A 229 16.55 8.70 -17.49
N SER A 230 15.21 8.60 -17.55
CA SER A 230 14.45 8.95 -18.75
C SER A 230 14.66 10.41 -19.20
N LYS A 231 14.77 11.35 -18.26
CA LYS A 231 15.03 12.76 -18.58
C LYS A 231 16.45 12.99 -19.10
N GLU A 232 17.43 12.28 -18.56
CA GLU A 232 18.83 12.35 -19.00
C GLU A 232 18.98 11.75 -20.40
N GLU A 233 18.31 10.64 -20.70
CA GLU A 233 18.28 10.04 -22.05
C GLU A 233 17.64 10.98 -23.09
N LEU A 234 16.49 11.59 -22.77
CA LEU A 234 15.84 12.57 -23.64
C LEU A 234 16.72 13.81 -23.88
N PHE A 235 17.49 14.22 -22.87
CA PHE A 235 18.42 15.33 -23.00
C PHE A 235 19.61 14.98 -23.91
N ALA A 236 20.19 13.78 -23.75
CA ALA A 236 21.27 13.30 -24.61
C ALA A 236 20.84 13.21 -26.08
N ILE A 237 19.67 12.61 -26.37
CA ILE A 237 19.10 12.55 -27.73
C ILE A 237 18.93 13.94 -28.35
N ARG A 238 18.52 14.93 -27.54
CA ARG A 238 18.33 16.31 -28.01
C ARG A 238 19.65 17.01 -28.30
N LEU A 239 20.72 16.71 -27.57
CA LEU A 239 22.06 17.24 -27.84
C LEU A 239 22.66 16.63 -29.11
N ASP A 240 22.56 15.30 -29.28
CA ASP A 240 23.03 14.62 -30.48
C ASP A 240 22.30 15.11 -31.75
N ALA A 241 21.00 15.37 -31.65
CA ALA A 241 20.21 15.95 -32.74
C ALA A 241 20.55 17.42 -33.04
N PHE A 242 21.12 18.15 -32.09
CA PHE A 242 21.55 19.54 -32.27
C PHE A 242 22.94 19.61 -32.89
N ASP A 243 23.87 18.76 -32.46
CA ASP A 243 25.23 18.71 -33.02
C ASP A 243 25.25 18.19 -34.47
N GLY A 244 24.35 17.25 -34.83
CA GLY A 244 24.19 16.77 -36.21
C GLY A 244 23.50 17.75 -37.17
N ALA A 245 23.02 18.90 -36.69
CA ALA A 245 22.39 19.94 -37.52
C ALA A 245 23.32 21.14 -37.82
N VAL A 246 24.57 21.09 -37.35
CA VAL A 246 25.59 22.15 -37.49
C VAL A 246 26.72 21.74 -38.47
N GLU A 247 26.69 20.52 -39.03
CA GLU A 247 27.50 20.10 -40.19
C GLU A 247 26.79 20.36 -41.53
#